data_AF-A0A2P6NZ68-F1
#
_entry.id   AF-A0A2P6NZ68-F1
#
_cell.length_a   1.000
_cell.length_b   1.000
_cell.length_c   1.000
_cell.angle_alpha   90.00
_cell.angle_beta   90.00
_cell.angle_gamma   90.00
#
_symmetry.space_group_name_H-M   'P 1'
#
loop_
_entity.id
_entity.type
_entity.pdbx_description
1 polymer ?
#
loop_
_entity_poly.entity_id
_entity_poly.type
_entity_poly.pdbx_seq_one_letter_code
_entity_poly.pdbx_strand_id
1 'polypeptide(L)'
;MANTLNLLFVFLIATSLFMCTDASCANVRCSTGGCCDVGAQLSPRCYNPTQQTCAQDQADGYTYLCGLNESSCKGSCFNTTEYSCKNGKLHRLHHI
;
A
#
# COMPACT_ATOMS: atom_id res chain seq x y z
N MET A 1 -17.15 -42.78 -22.36
CA MET A 1 -17.40 -41.52 -23.11
C MET A 1 -17.11 -40.38 -22.16
N ALA A 2 -15.90 -39.84 -22.22
CA ALA A 2 -15.44 -38.80 -21.32
C ALA A 2 -16.09 -37.47 -21.72
N ASN A 3 -16.79 -36.86 -20.77
CA ASN A 3 -17.61 -35.68 -20.97
C ASN A 3 -16.70 -34.47 -21.22
N THR A 4 -16.60 -34.02 -22.47
CA THR A 4 -15.77 -32.89 -22.93
C THR A 4 -16.15 -31.56 -22.27
N LEU A 5 -17.30 -31.50 -21.61
CA LEU A 5 -17.78 -30.35 -20.84
C LEU A 5 -16.89 -30.00 -19.64
N ASN A 6 -16.16 -30.97 -19.06
CA ASN A 6 -15.28 -30.75 -17.90
C ASN A 6 -13.91 -30.17 -18.26
N LEU A 7 -13.48 -30.21 -19.52
CA LEU A 7 -12.19 -29.68 -19.95
C LEU A 7 -12.23 -28.17 -20.27
N LEU A 8 -13.40 -27.65 -20.66
CA LEU A 8 -13.59 -26.21 -20.91
C LEU A 8 -13.57 -25.37 -19.62
N PHE A 9 -14.05 -25.93 -18.50
CA PHE A 9 -14.01 -25.24 -17.20
C PHE A 9 -12.58 -25.04 -16.68
N VAL A 10 -11.65 -25.95 -17.00
CA VAL A 10 -10.25 -25.86 -16.55
C VAL A 10 -9.47 -24.77 -17.31
N PHE A 11 -9.85 -24.44 -18.55
CA PHE A 11 -9.20 -23.37 -19.31
C PHE A 11 -9.62 -21.95 -18.87
N LEU A 12 -10.81 -21.78 -18.28
CA LEU A 12 -11.29 -20.47 -17.80
C LEU A 12 -10.66 -20.04 -16.47
N ILE A 13 -10.13 -20.97 -15.68
CA ILE A 13 -9.39 -20.66 -14.44
C ILE A 13 -7.89 -20.42 -14.68
N ALA A 14 -7.37 -20.70 -15.88
CA ALA A 14 -5.95 -20.52 -16.21
C ALA A 14 -5.62 -19.13 -16.77
N THR A 15 -6.61 -18.34 -17.21
CA THR A 15 -6.40 -17.01 -17.82
C THR A 15 -6.44 -15.85 -16.82
N SER A 16 -6.84 -16.09 -15.58
CA SER A 16 -6.99 -15.04 -14.56
C SER A 16 -5.72 -14.74 -13.76
N LEU A 17 -4.59 -15.38 -14.07
CA LEU A 17 -3.35 -15.30 -13.26
C LEU A 17 -2.25 -14.41 -13.84
N PHE A 18 -2.54 -13.57 -14.84
CA PHE A 18 -1.55 -12.59 -15.34
C PHE A 18 -2.13 -11.18 -15.36
N MET A 19 -2.51 -10.69 -14.18
CA MET A 19 -2.65 -9.26 -13.97
C MET A 19 -1.25 -8.74 -13.66
N CYS A 20 -0.53 -8.24 -14.66
CA CYS A 20 0.49 -7.25 -14.41
C CYS A 20 -0.23 -6.06 -13.77
N THR A 21 -0.28 -5.99 -12.44
CA THR A 21 -0.84 -4.85 -11.74
C THR A 21 0.21 -3.75 -11.76
N ASP A 22 0.36 -3.07 -12.90
CA ASP A 22 0.89 -1.72 -12.90
C ASP A 22 0.01 -0.92 -11.94
N ALA A 23 0.52 -0.60 -10.76
CA ALA A 23 -0.17 0.31 -9.86
C ALA A 23 -0.21 1.67 -10.54
N SER A 24 -1.35 2.00 -11.13
CA SER A 24 -1.61 3.30 -11.74
C SER A 24 -2.39 4.14 -10.74
N CYS A 25 -1.79 5.22 -10.25
CA CYS A 25 -2.55 6.30 -9.59
C CYS A 25 -2.63 7.47 -10.55
N ALA A 26 -3.82 8.07 -10.65
CA ALA A 26 -4.10 9.29 -11.42
C ALA A 26 -3.36 9.36 -12.77
N ASN A 27 -2.15 9.93 -12.80
CA ASN A 27 -1.35 10.17 -14.00
C ASN A 27 0.05 9.51 -13.98
N VAL A 28 0.35 8.68 -12.97
CA VAL A 28 1.67 8.05 -12.78
C VAL A 28 1.57 6.55 -13.06
N ARG A 29 2.46 6.06 -13.93
CA ARG A 29 2.63 4.63 -14.21
C ARG A 29 3.89 4.12 -13.54
N CYS A 30 3.72 3.22 -12.58
CA CYS A 30 4.84 2.62 -11.87
C CYS A 30 5.24 1.32 -12.53
N SER A 31 6.44 1.29 -13.12
CA SER A 31 6.94 0.13 -13.90
C SER A 31 7.13 -1.13 -13.05
N THR A 32 7.37 -0.98 -11.76
CA THR A 32 7.49 -2.07 -10.80
C THR A 32 7.11 -1.54 -9.42
N GLY A 33 6.10 -2.15 -8.80
CA GLY A 33 5.69 -1.84 -7.44
C GLY A 33 4.32 -1.16 -7.32
N GLY A 34 4.15 -0.45 -6.21
CA GLY A 34 2.92 0.23 -5.84
C GLY A 34 2.99 1.72 -6.15
N CYS A 35 1.85 2.39 -6.04
CA CYS A 35 1.76 3.83 -6.16
C CYS A 35 1.04 4.42 -4.94
N CYS A 36 1.54 5.56 -4.46
CA CYS A 36 1.13 6.20 -3.21
C CYS A 36 0.82 7.67 -3.42
N ASP A 37 -0.40 8.10 -3.12
CA ASP A 37 -0.76 9.51 -3.17
C ASP A 37 -0.27 10.22 -1.89
N VAL A 38 0.88 10.89 -1.98
CA VAL A 38 1.55 11.45 -0.81
C VAL A 38 1.03 12.86 -0.49
N GLY A 39 0.52 13.03 0.74
CA GLY A 39 0.13 14.31 1.33
C GLY A 39 -1.16 14.94 0.78
N ALA A 40 -1.41 16.19 1.18
CA ALA A 40 -2.67 16.90 0.88
C ALA A 40 -2.92 17.18 -0.61
N GLN A 41 -1.84 17.31 -1.39
CA GLN A 41 -1.92 17.54 -2.83
C GLN A 41 -1.96 16.24 -3.65
N LEU A 42 -2.04 15.08 -2.97
CA LEU A 42 -2.13 13.75 -3.56
C LEU A 42 -1.13 13.57 -4.71
N SER A 43 0.14 13.92 -4.46
CA SER A 43 1.19 13.77 -5.46
C SER A 43 1.57 12.29 -5.53
N PRO A 44 1.24 11.57 -6.62
CA PRO A 44 1.45 10.14 -6.66
C PRO A 44 2.94 9.84 -6.78
N ARG A 45 3.42 8.92 -5.95
CA ARG A 45 4.79 8.42 -5.97
C ARG A 45 4.80 6.92 -6.11
N CYS A 46 5.60 6.44 -7.06
CA CYS A 46 5.91 5.03 -7.14
C CYS A 46 6.75 4.60 -5.94
N TYR A 47 6.46 3.41 -5.44
CA TYR A 47 7.21 2.81 -4.33
C TYR A 47 7.37 1.32 -4.50
N ASN A 48 8.35 0.77 -3.78
CA ASN A 48 8.57 -0.66 -3.73
C ASN A 48 7.75 -1.29 -2.58
N PRO A 49 6.73 -2.12 -2.88
CA PRO A 49 5.88 -2.71 -1.84
C PRO A 49 6.60 -3.75 -0.97
N THR A 50 7.82 -4.17 -1.34
CA THR A 50 8.64 -5.06 -0.49
C THR A 50 9.46 -4.32 0.56
N GLN A 51 9.50 -2.98 0.51
CA GLN A 51 10.30 -2.14 1.40
C GLN A 51 9.49 -1.02 2.03
N GLN A 52 8.37 -0.62 1.41
CA GLN A 52 7.60 0.54 1.79
C GLN A 52 6.10 0.24 1.71
N THR A 53 5.32 1.06 2.40
CA THR A 53 3.86 1.02 2.38
C THR A 53 3.28 2.44 2.35
N CYS A 54 2.05 2.54 1.87
CA CYS A 54 1.23 3.72 1.99
C CYS A 54 0.58 3.76 3.37
N ALA A 55 1.20 4.49 4.29
CA ALA A 55 0.69 4.66 5.63
C ALA A 55 -0.28 5.84 5.69
N GLN A 56 -1.48 5.61 6.21
CA GLN A 56 -2.39 6.71 6.54
C GLN A 56 -1.84 7.50 7.74
N ASP A 57 -1.80 8.81 7.61
CA ASP A 57 -1.39 9.74 8.64
C ASP A 57 -2.46 9.81 9.73
N GLN A 58 -2.03 9.58 10.96
CA GLN A 58 -2.93 9.58 12.10
C GLN A 58 -3.40 10.99 12.50
N ALA A 59 -2.75 12.05 12.01
CA ALA A 59 -3.04 13.43 12.40
C ALA A 59 -3.90 14.20 11.39
N ASP A 60 -3.75 13.93 10.10
CA ASP A 60 -4.53 14.60 9.04
C ASP A 60 -5.22 13.67 8.05
N GLY A 61 -5.04 12.36 8.18
CA GLY A 61 -5.72 11.37 7.35
C GLY A 61 -5.18 11.28 5.91
N TYR A 62 -4.16 12.07 5.56
CA TYR A 62 -3.46 11.93 4.28
C TYR A 62 -2.60 10.68 4.28
N THR A 63 -2.23 10.20 3.10
CA THR A 63 -1.34 9.06 2.99
C THR A 63 0.10 9.54 2.81
N TYR A 64 1.06 8.85 3.43
CA TYR A 64 2.48 9.08 3.24
C TYR A 64 3.20 7.77 2.96
N LEU A 65 4.34 7.88 2.29
CA LEU A 65 5.18 6.72 1.98
C LEU A 65 6.11 6.44 3.16
N CYS A 66 5.89 5.33 3.85
CA CYS A 66 6.66 4.90 5.01
C CYS A 66 7.28 3.52 4.82
N GLY A 67 8.19 3.12 5.70
CA GLY A 67 8.73 1.76 5.72
C GLY A 67 7.65 0.72 6.02
N LEU A 68 7.95 -0.55 5.77
CA LEU A 68 7.03 -1.63 6.12
C LEU A 68 6.65 -1.57 7.61
N ASN A 69 5.35 -1.72 7.88
CA ASN A 69 4.75 -1.70 9.21
C ASN A 69 4.87 -0.38 9.99
N GLU A 70 5.30 0.71 9.35
CA GLU A 70 5.27 2.04 9.94
C GLU A 70 3.92 2.74 9.70
N SER A 71 3.58 3.67 10.57
CA SER A 71 2.48 4.63 10.40
C SER A 71 3.03 6.04 10.16
N SER A 72 2.18 6.98 9.76
CA SER A 72 2.58 8.39 9.59
C SER A 72 1.90 9.32 10.60
N CYS A 73 2.61 10.36 11.03
CA CYS A 73 2.13 11.42 11.90
C CYS A 73 2.67 12.76 11.40
N LYS A 74 1.80 13.61 10.85
CA LYS A 74 2.19 14.85 10.15
C LYS A 74 3.31 14.63 9.13
N GLY A 75 3.22 13.55 8.36
CA GLY A 75 4.19 13.17 7.34
C GLY A 75 5.50 12.57 7.88
N SER A 76 5.62 12.36 9.20
CA SER A 76 6.74 11.64 9.80
C SER A 76 6.38 10.18 10.01
N CYS A 77 7.18 9.28 9.46
CA CYS A 77 7.01 7.84 9.66
C CYS A 77 7.49 7.41 11.05
N PHE A 78 6.73 6.53 11.70
CA PHE A 78 7.06 6.03 13.02
C PHE A 78 6.59 4.58 13.22
N ASN A 79 7.29 3.87 14.11
CA ASN A 79 6.90 2.54 14.54
C ASN A 79 5.79 2.62 15.61
N THR A 80 4.64 2.01 15.34
CA THR A 80 3.49 1.99 16.24
C THR A 80 3.71 1.19 17.52
N THR A 81 4.75 0.35 17.60
CA THR A 81 5.13 -0.34 18.83
C THR A 81 5.90 0.57 19.78
N GLU A 82 6.53 1.63 19.29
CA GLU A 82 7.39 2.53 20.10
C GLU A 82 6.79 3.92 20.31
N TYR A 83 5.95 4.37 19.37
CA TYR A 83 5.37 5.71 19.38
C TYR A 83 3.87 5.68 19.05
N SER A 84 3.18 6.74 19.45
CA SER A 84 1.79 7.03 19.08
C SER A 84 1.69 8.47 18.58
N CYS A 85 0.80 8.73 17.62
CA CYS A 85 0.50 10.09 17.18
C CYS A 85 -0.66 10.67 17.99
N LYS A 86 -0.46 11.81 18.66
CA LYS A 86 -1.52 12.54 19.37
C LYS A 86 -1.44 14.01 19.00
N ASN A 87 -2.54 14.57 18.50
CA ASN A 87 -2.62 15.97 18.06
C ASN A 87 -1.48 16.37 17.10
N GLY A 88 -1.10 15.48 16.18
CA GLY A 88 -0.02 15.71 15.23
C GLY A 88 1.39 15.70 15.82
N LYS A 89 1.57 15.13 17.02
CA LYS A 89 2.87 14.98 17.67
C LYS A 89 3.12 13.52 18.02
N LEU A 90 4.37 13.10 17.91
CA LEU A 90 4.81 11.77 18.32
C LEU A 90 4.99 11.73 19.84
N HIS A 91 4.38 10.73 20.47
CA HIS A 91 4.52 10.41 21.89
C HIS A 91 5.09 9.01 22.03
N ARG A 92 6.23 8.87 22.71
CA ARG A 92 6.80 7.57 23.01
C ARG A 92 5.85 6.75 23.89
N LEU A 93 5.67 5.49 23.53
CA LEU A 93 4.98 4.49 24.34
C LEU A 93 5.96 4.02 25.42
N HIS A 94 5.61 4.23 26.69
CA HIS A 94 6.33 3.57 27.78
C HIS A 94 5.83 2.13 27.87
N HIS A 95 6.68 1.18 27.48
CA HIS A 95 6.50 -0.22 27.83
C HIS A 95 6.80 -0.37 29.31
N ILE A 96 5.78 -0.75 30.08
CA ILE A 96 5.86 -1.03 31.53
C ILE A 96 6.20 -2.50 31.71
#